data_AF-A0A7W5KTP3-F1
#
_entry.id   AF-A0A7W5KTP3-F1
#
_cell.length_a   1.000
_cell.length_b   1.000
_cell.length_c   1.000
_cell.angle_alpha   90.00
_cell.angle_beta   90.00
_cell.angle_gamma   90.00
#
_symmetry.space_group_name_H-M   'P 1'
#
loop_
_entity.id
_entity.type
_entity.pdbx_description
1 polymer ?
#
loop_
_entity_poly.entity_id
_entity_poly.type
_entity_poly.pdbx_seq_one_letter_code
_entity_poly.pdbx_strand_id
1 'polypeptide(L)'
;MSGGLRMGSREGEQMHDSCQTEVEVKHAVGLHARPSVTFTRLAKSFPCSIEVAIDGSDAWLNGKSIIKIMGARIRKGSLLKIRAEGILAEEAIRSLKGLVERNFDEEKKHGRTA
;
A
#
# COMPACT_ATOMS: atom_id res chain seq x y z
N MET A 1 29.44 -12.77 50.41
CA MET A 1 29.04 -13.80 49.42
C MET A 1 27.54 -13.61 49.24
N SER A 2 26.95 -13.12 48.15
CA SER A 2 27.34 -12.84 46.77
C SER A 2 26.29 -11.78 46.33
N GLY A 3 26.62 -10.67 45.68
CA GLY A 3 27.24 -10.61 44.37
C GLY A 3 26.25 -11.13 43.32
N GLY A 4 25.47 -10.26 42.68
CA GLY A 4 24.50 -10.69 41.67
C GLY A 4 23.53 -9.62 41.15
N LEU A 5 24.06 -8.50 40.69
CA LEU A 5 23.39 -7.62 39.72
C LEU A 5 22.99 -8.45 38.49
N ARG A 6 21.79 -8.26 37.91
CA ARG A 6 21.63 -7.88 36.48
C ARG A 6 20.17 -7.94 35.99
N MET A 7 19.84 -6.81 35.35
CA MET A 7 19.08 -6.65 34.11
C MET A 7 17.66 -7.23 34.10
N GLY A 8 16.62 -6.41 34.14
CA GLY A 8 16.41 -5.37 33.14
C GLY A 8 15.81 -6.00 31.89
N SER A 9 14.65 -6.63 32.03
CA SER A 9 13.75 -6.90 30.91
C SER A 9 13.11 -5.56 30.52
N ARG A 10 13.87 -4.72 29.80
CA ARG A 10 13.26 -3.78 28.87
C ARG A 10 12.73 -4.64 27.74
N GLU A 11 11.46 -5.03 27.87
CA GLU A 11 10.67 -5.47 26.73
C GLU A 11 10.81 -4.36 25.70
N GLY A 12 11.48 -4.66 24.59
CA GLY A 12 11.69 -3.70 23.53
C GLY A 12 10.33 -3.25 23.04
N GLU A 13 9.99 -1.98 23.28
CA GLU A 13 8.99 -1.28 22.50
C GLU A 13 9.48 -1.35 21.06
N GLN A 14 8.99 -2.33 20.31
CA GLN A 14 9.14 -2.33 18.86
C GLN A 14 8.33 -1.13 18.40
N MET A 15 9.01 -0.02 18.11
CA MET A 15 8.44 1.09 17.37
C MET A 15 8.08 0.54 15.99
N HIS A 16 6.82 0.15 15.81
CA HIS A 16 6.31 -0.23 14.50
C HIS A 16 6.26 1.04 13.67
N ASP A 17 7.13 1.11 12.66
CA ASP A 17 7.15 2.22 11.73
C ASP A 17 5.80 2.28 11.03
N SER A 18 5.10 3.39 11.17
CA SER A 18 3.80 3.64 10.53
C SER A 18 3.92 4.86 9.65
N CYS A 19 3.55 4.71 8.39
CA CYS A 19 3.65 5.79 7.42
C CYS A 19 2.48 5.74 6.45
N GLN A 20 2.16 6.92 5.90
CA GLN A 20 1.06 7.08 4.96
C GLN A 20 1.45 8.04 3.85
N THR A 21 0.82 7.87 2.70
CA THR A 21 0.91 8.80 1.56
C THR A 21 -0.43 8.91 0.88
N GLU A 22 -0.59 9.98 0.14
CA GLU A 22 -1.69 10.16 -0.81
C GLU A 22 -1.13 10.21 -2.23
N VAL A 23 -1.86 9.64 -3.18
CA VAL A 23 -1.48 9.63 -4.60
C VAL A 23 -2.72 9.65 -5.48
N GLU A 24 -2.71 10.50 -6.51
CA GLU A 24 -3.81 10.58 -7.46
C GLU A 24 -3.76 9.40 -8.45
N VAL A 25 -4.87 8.69 -8.62
CA VAL A 25 -4.98 7.61 -9.59
C VAL A 25 -5.24 8.19 -10.99
N LYS A 26 -4.21 8.22 -11.83
CA LYS A 26 -4.30 8.75 -13.21
C LYS A 26 -4.73 7.71 -14.25
N HIS A 27 -4.74 6.43 -13.89
CA HIS A 27 -5.11 5.34 -14.79
C HIS A 27 -6.52 5.52 -15.34
N ALA A 28 -6.66 5.44 -16.67
CA ALA A 28 -7.90 5.81 -17.37
C ALA A 28 -9.15 5.06 -16.86
N VAL A 29 -8.97 3.83 -16.40
CA VAL A 29 -10.04 2.94 -15.91
C VAL A 29 -10.02 2.79 -14.37
N GLY A 30 -9.04 3.38 -13.67
CA GLY A 30 -8.85 3.23 -12.21
C GLY A 30 -8.15 1.93 -11.80
N LEU A 31 -8.36 1.47 -10.55
CA LEU A 31 -7.91 0.13 -10.12
C LEU A 31 -8.95 -0.92 -10.52
N HIS A 32 -8.91 -1.32 -11.79
CA HIS A 32 -9.64 -2.47 -12.33
C HIS A 32 -8.80 -3.75 -12.21
N ALA A 33 -9.25 -4.86 -12.80
CA ALA A 33 -8.70 -6.20 -12.56
C ALA A 33 -7.15 -6.26 -12.66
N ARG A 34 -6.54 -5.73 -13.73
CA ARG A 34 -5.08 -5.82 -13.91
C ARG A 34 -4.27 -4.92 -12.97
N PRO A 35 -4.53 -3.60 -12.86
CA PRO A 35 -3.89 -2.74 -11.86
C PRO A 35 -4.06 -3.26 -10.44
N SER A 36 -5.22 -3.84 -10.11
CA SER A 36 -5.48 -4.46 -8.80
C SER A 36 -4.58 -5.66 -8.56
N VAL A 37 -4.38 -6.53 -9.57
CA VAL A 37 -3.42 -7.65 -9.47
C VAL A 37 -2.00 -7.12 -9.27
N THR A 38 -1.56 -6.16 -10.07
CA THR A 38 -0.19 -5.62 -9.97
C THR A 38 0.05 -4.95 -8.61
N PHE A 39 -0.89 -4.12 -8.16
CA PHE A 39 -0.86 -3.46 -6.85
C PHE A 39 -0.82 -4.48 -5.72
N THR A 40 -1.76 -5.43 -5.69
CA THR A 40 -1.85 -6.40 -4.58
C THR A 40 -0.69 -7.38 -4.56
N ARG A 41 -0.11 -7.72 -5.73
CA ARG A 41 1.11 -8.54 -5.80
C ARG A 41 2.31 -7.80 -5.18
N LEU A 42 2.48 -6.52 -5.50
CA LEU A 42 3.51 -5.69 -4.88
C LEU A 42 3.24 -5.50 -3.38
N ALA A 43 2.01 -5.21 -2.98
CA ALA A 43 1.66 -5.09 -1.57
C ALA A 43 2.00 -6.36 -0.77
N LYS A 44 1.72 -7.55 -1.33
CA LYS A 44 2.00 -8.84 -0.69
C LYS A 44 3.50 -9.15 -0.53
N SER A 45 4.40 -8.51 -1.27
CA SER A 45 5.84 -8.76 -1.13
C SER A 45 6.44 -8.10 0.12
N PHE A 46 5.72 -7.19 0.78
CA PHE A 46 6.22 -6.51 1.98
C PHE A 46 5.74 -7.18 3.28
N PRO A 47 6.61 -7.30 4.30
CA PRO A 47 6.30 -7.89 5.60
C PRO A 47 5.60 -6.91 6.57
N CYS A 48 4.75 -6.01 6.06
CA CYS A 48 3.99 -5.03 6.83
C CYS A 48 2.48 -5.17 6.59
N SER A 49 1.64 -4.53 7.42
CA SER A 49 0.25 -4.29 7.05
C SER A 49 0.21 -3.20 5.97
N ILE A 50 -0.75 -3.30 5.05
CA ILE A 50 -0.96 -2.29 4.01
C ILE A 50 -2.46 -2.11 3.85
N GLU A 51 -2.92 -0.87 3.96
CA GLU A 51 -4.31 -0.52 3.81
C GLU A 51 -4.47 0.67 2.87
N VAL A 52 -5.61 0.73 2.20
CA VAL A 52 -5.96 1.81 1.29
C VAL A 52 -7.32 2.40 1.61
N ALA A 53 -7.49 3.68 1.32
CA ALA A 53 -8.78 4.37 1.37
C ALA A 53 -8.88 5.34 0.19
N ILE A 54 -10.10 5.64 -0.24
CA ILE A 54 -10.36 6.74 -1.17
C ILE A 54 -10.56 8.00 -0.32
N ASP A 55 -10.08 9.14 -0.79
CA ASP A 55 -10.35 10.40 -0.11
C ASP A 55 -11.86 10.65 0.08
N GLY A 56 -12.21 11.15 1.27
CA GLY A 56 -13.59 11.25 1.75
C GLY A 56 -14.23 9.94 2.23
N SER A 57 -13.50 8.81 2.24
CA SER A 57 -13.96 7.55 2.83
C SER A 57 -13.31 7.29 4.19
N ASP A 58 -14.12 6.95 5.19
CA ASP A 58 -13.63 6.49 6.51
C ASP A 58 -13.20 5.01 6.52
N ALA A 59 -13.48 4.28 5.42
CA ALA A 59 -13.25 2.85 5.34
C ALA A 59 -11.85 2.54 4.78
N TRP A 60 -10.96 2.07 5.65
CA TRP A 60 -9.69 1.48 5.26
C TRP A 60 -9.88 0.02 4.83
N LEU A 61 -9.28 -0.33 3.71
CA LEU A 61 -9.41 -1.64 3.07
C LEU A 61 -8.04 -2.32 3.01
N ASN A 62 -8.00 -3.63 3.27
CA ASN A 62 -6.76 -4.40 3.16
C ASN A 62 -6.18 -4.32 1.73
N GLY A 63 -5.05 -3.65 1.60
CA GLY A 63 -4.34 -3.39 0.34
C GLY A 63 -3.70 -4.63 -0.28
N LYS A 64 -3.62 -5.74 0.47
CA LYS A 64 -3.17 -7.05 -0.02
C LYS A 64 -4.33 -7.90 -0.55
N SER A 65 -5.58 -7.48 -0.39
CA SER A 65 -6.76 -8.22 -0.87
C SER A 65 -7.28 -7.67 -2.19
N ILE A 66 -7.08 -8.44 -3.27
CA ILE A 66 -7.61 -8.09 -4.60
C ILE A 66 -9.13 -7.90 -4.61
N ILE A 67 -9.86 -8.70 -3.84
CA ILE A 67 -11.32 -8.59 -3.72
C ILE A 67 -11.72 -7.24 -3.11
N LYS A 68 -11.03 -6.82 -2.04
CA LYS A 68 -11.32 -5.53 -1.38
C LYS A 68 -10.95 -4.35 -2.28
N ILE A 69 -9.78 -4.40 -2.93
CA ILE A 69 -9.33 -3.37 -3.87
C ILE A 69 -10.31 -3.20 -5.03
N MET A 70 -10.70 -4.30 -5.69
CA MET A 70 -11.66 -4.22 -6.81
C MET A 70 -13.06 -3.77 -6.34
N GLY A 71 -13.48 -4.21 -5.15
CA GLY A 71 -14.75 -3.80 -4.54
C GLY A 71 -14.82 -2.32 -4.19
N ALA A 72 -13.68 -1.67 -3.94
CA ALA A 72 -13.58 -0.24 -3.62
C ALA A 72 -13.91 0.68 -4.80
N ARG A 73 -13.93 0.15 -6.03
CA ARG A 73 -14.24 0.90 -7.27
C ARG A 73 -13.43 2.20 -7.42
N ILE A 74 -12.15 2.19 -7.04
CA ILE A 74 -11.25 3.34 -7.15
C ILE A 74 -11.15 3.78 -8.62
N ARG A 75 -11.54 5.02 -8.93
CA ARG A 75 -11.62 5.55 -10.29
C ARG A 75 -10.46 6.48 -10.62
N LYS A 76 -10.34 6.83 -11.91
CA LYS A 76 -9.46 7.91 -12.35
C LYS A 76 -9.81 9.21 -11.60
N GLY A 77 -8.81 9.95 -11.16
CA GLY A 77 -8.96 11.21 -10.43
C GLY A 77 -9.30 11.02 -8.95
N SER A 78 -9.49 9.77 -8.48
CA SER A 78 -9.57 9.50 -7.06
C SER A 78 -8.21 9.74 -6.40
N LEU A 79 -8.22 10.44 -5.27
CA LEU A 79 -7.06 10.51 -4.39
C LEU A 79 -7.03 9.25 -3.52
N LEU A 80 -6.04 8.41 -3.74
CA LEU A 80 -5.83 7.15 -3.03
C LEU A 80 -4.91 7.39 -1.84
N LYS A 81 -5.40 7.11 -0.64
CA LYS A 81 -4.62 7.09 0.59
C LYS A 81 -4.07 5.68 0.78
N ILE A 82 -2.79 5.57 1.07
CA ILE A 82 -2.11 4.30 1.34
C ILE A 82 -1.43 4.46 2.68
N ARG A 83 -1.66 3.53 3.61
CA ARG A 83 -0.91 3.44 4.87
C ARG A 83 -0.27 2.07 5.00
N ALA A 84 0.90 2.04 5.62
CA ALA A 84 1.61 0.82 5.95
C ALA A 84 2.12 0.89 7.38
N GLU A 85 2.09 -0.25 8.06
CA GLU A 85 2.55 -0.37 9.44
C GLU A 85 3.37 -1.66 9.62
N GLY A 86 4.55 -1.52 10.21
CA GLY A 86 5.47 -2.60 10.51
C GLY A 86 6.73 -2.60 9.64
N ILE A 87 7.32 -3.78 9.48
CA ILE A 87 8.66 -3.93 8.90
C ILE A 87 8.65 -3.52 7.42
N LEU A 88 9.54 -2.59 7.05
CA LEU A 88 9.63 -1.99 5.70
C LEU A 88 8.40 -1.16 5.28
N ALA A 89 7.64 -0.60 6.22
CA ALA A 89 6.47 0.23 5.90
C ALA A 89 6.82 1.40 4.95
N GLU A 90 7.91 2.13 5.21
CA GLU A 90 8.31 3.26 4.36
C GLU A 90 8.66 2.84 2.93
N GLU A 91 9.36 1.72 2.79
CA GLU A 91 9.73 1.17 1.48
C GLU A 91 8.48 0.66 0.72
N ALA A 92 7.53 0.06 1.43
CA ALA A 92 6.25 -0.35 0.88
C ALA A 92 5.47 0.86 0.35
N ILE A 93 5.37 1.93 1.14
CA ILE A 93 4.71 3.18 0.72
C ILE A 93 5.39 3.77 -0.52
N ARG A 94 6.72 3.89 -0.53
CA ARG A 94 7.47 4.43 -1.67
C ARG A 94 7.24 3.61 -2.94
N SER A 95 7.30 2.29 -2.82
CA SER A 95 7.14 1.37 -3.95
C SER A 95 5.72 1.39 -4.51
N LEU A 96 4.70 1.37 -3.63
CA LEU A 96 3.30 1.42 -4.04
C LEU A 96 2.92 2.78 -4.65
N LYS A 97 3.36 3.89 -4.04
CA LYS A 97 3.19 5.23 -4.61
C LYS A 97 3.80 5.29 -6.01
N GLY A 98 5.04 4.87 -6.15
CA GLY A 98 5.73 4.86 -7.44
C GLY A 98 5.02 4.00 -8.48
N LEU A 99 4.44 2.85 -8.08
CA LEU A 99 3.64 2.03 -9.00
C LEU A 99 2.38 2.77 -9.48
N VAL A 100 1.66 3.46 -8.60
CA VAL A 100 0.48 4.25 -8.97
C VAL A 100 0.87 5.41 -9.90
N GLU A 101 1.97 6.10 -9.60
CA GLU A 101 2.51 7.20 -10.42
C GLU A 101 2.97 6.74 -11.81
N ARG A 102 3.56 5.54 -11.91
CA ARG A 102 3.88 4.88 -13.19
C ARG A 102 2.68 4.22 -13.85
N ASN A 103 1.47 4.53 -13.38
CA ASN A 103 0.22 4.09 -13.99
C ASN A 103 0.10 2.55 -14.05
N PHE A 104 0.55 1.87 -12.99
CA PHE A 104 0.57 0.41 -12.84
C PHE A 104 1.39 -0.33 -13.90
N ASP A 105 2.33 0.38 -14.53
CA ASP A 105 3.15 -0.09 -15.66
C ASP A 105 2.29 -0.54 -16.87
N GLU A 106 1.08 0.03 -17.03
CA GLU A 106 0.12 -0.28 -18.10
C GLU A 106 0.07 0.77 -19.25
N GLU A 107 1.07 1.64 -19.40
CA GLU A 107 0.97 2.74 -20.37
C GLU A 107 0.67 2.28 -21.81
N LYS A 108 -0.30 3.01 -22.41
CA LYS A 108 -1.17 2.66 -23.55
C LYS A 108 -0.50 1.85 -24.66
N LYS A 109 -0.97 0.62 -24.88
CA LYS A 109 -0.96 0.05 -26.25
C LYS A 109 -1.79 0.98 -27.13
N HIS A 110 -1.09 1.65 -28.06
CA HIS A 110 -1.65 2.44 -29.15
C HIS A 110 -2.84 1.73 -29.81
N GLY A 111 -3.80 2.52 -30.27
CA GLY A 111 -5.00 2.06 -30.95
C GLY A 111 -4.68 1.08 -32.06
N ARG A 112 -5.51 0.04 -32.19
CA ARG A 112 -5.65 -0.63 -33.48
C ARG A 112 -6.35 0.35 -34.40
N THR A 113 -5.58 1.06 -35.21
CA THR A 113 -6.04 1.56 -36.49
C THR A 113 -6.27 0.32 -37.35
N ALA A 114 -7.54 0.01 -37.62
CA ALA A 114 -7.97 -0.82 -38.74
C ALA A 114 -9.41 -0.40 -39.07
#